data_AF-A0A645AV92-F1
#
_entry.id   AF-A0A645AV92-F1
#
_cell.length_a   1.000
_cell.length_b   1.000
_cell.length_c   1.000
_cell.angle_alpha   90.00
_cell.angle_beta   90.00
_cell.angle_gamma   90.00
#
_symmetry.space_group_name_H-M   'P 1'
#
loop_
_entity.id
_entity.type
_entity.pdbx_description
1 polymer ?
#
loop_
_entity_poly.entity_id
_entity_poly.type
_entity_poly.pdbx_seq_one_letter_code
_entity_poly.pdbx_strand_id
1 'polypeptide(L)'
;MEAERAGKNAALYAAGKLSRKGREITVTPGDGVRYVVPQRIAQGENVSLAFRVAAPSRDREIEVRCGERVLKSRKETRLHPAEMVWVDMGRLDPNEIDSLEVRVK
;
A
#
# COMPACT_ATOMS: atom_id res chain seq x y z
N MET A 1 2.34 -14.19 -11.93
CA MET A 1 1.50 -13.88 -10.74
C MET A 1 1.61 -12.43 -10.29
N GLU A 2 2.80 -11.84 -10.11
CA GLU A 2 2.91 -10.40 -9.75
C GLU A 2 2.35 -9.47 -10.84
N ALA A 3 2.61 -9.78 -12.11
CA ALA A 3 2.12 -9.00 -13.25
C ALA A 3 0.58 -8.93 -13.34
N GLU A 4 -0.14 -9.96 -12.89
CA GLU A 4 -1.61 -10.00 -12.90
C GLU A 4 -2.19 -9.11 -11.80
N ARG A 5 -1.63 -9.18 -10.58
CA ARG A 5 -2.03 -8.32 -9.45
C ARG A 5 -1.65 -6.86 -9.69
N ALA A 6 -0.47 -6.60 -10.24
CA ALA A 6 -0.05 -5.27 -10.66
C ALA A 6 -0.92 -4.75 -11.81
N GLY A 7 -1.29 -5.61 -12.76
CA GLY A 7 -2.18 -5.30 -13.87
C GLY A 7 -3.58 -4.90 -13.40
N LYS A 8 -4.14 -5.57 -12.38
CA LYS A 8 -5.42 -5.17 -11.78
C LYS A 8 -5.34 -3.75 -11.18
N ASN A 9 -4.29 -3.45 -10.42
CA ASN A 9 -4.09 -2.11 -9.84
C ASN A 9 -3.85 -1.05 -10.94
N ALA A 10 -3.06 -1.38 -11.96
CA ALA A 10 -2.80 -0.49 -13.10
C ALA A 10 -4.05 -0.26 -13.97
N ALA A 11 -4.90 -1.28 -14.15
CA ALA A 11 -6.16 -1.18 -14.88
C ALA A 11 -7.18 -0.33 -14.11
N LEU A 12 -7.25 -0.44 -12.78
CA LEU A 12 -8.08 0.43 -11.95
C LEU A 12 -7.64 1.90 -12.04
N TYR A 13 -6.32 2.14 -12.02
CA TYR A 13 -5.73 3.47 -12.23
C TYR A 13 -6.01 4.02 -13.65
N ALA A 14 -5.82 3.20 -14.69
CA ALA A 14 -5.97 3.59 -16.10
C ALA A 14 -7.43 3.73 -16.55
N ALA A 15 -8.37 3.01 -15.93
CA ALA A 15 -9.79 3.03 -16.30
C ALA A 15 -10.51 4.33 -15.90
N GLY A 16 -9.82 5.32 -15.31
CA GLY A 16 -10.43 6.60 -14.92
C GLY A 16 -11.57 6.44 -13.89
N LYS A 17 -11.68 5.26 -13.25
CA LYS A 17 -12.67 4.95 -12.22
C LYS A 17 -12.33 5.56 -10.86
N LEU A 18 -11.14 6.14 -10.72
CA LEU A 18 -10.83 7.19 -9.74
C LEU A 18 -11.67 8.43 -10.09
N SER A 19 -12.97 8.38 -9.79
CA SER A 19 -13.88 9.49 -10.03
C SER A 19 -13.35 10.73 -9.31
N ARG A 20 -13.06 11.76 -10.11
CA ARG A 20 -12.45 13.06 -9.78
C ARG A 20 -13.27 13.94 -8.82
N LYS A 21 -14.13 13.35 -7.97
CA LYS A 21 -15.11 14.05 -7.13
C LYS A 21 -15.31 13.49 -5.71
N GLY A 22 -14.56 12.47 -5.28
CA GLY A 22 -14.65 11.89 -3.92
C GLY A 22 -13.44 12.19 -3.03
N ARG A 23 -13.57 12.01 -1.71
CA ARG A 23 -12.42 11.95 -0.79
C ARG A 23 -11.54 10.75 -1.18
N GLU A 24 -10.25 10.99 -1.33
CA GLU A 24 -9.24 9.97 -1.65
C GLU A 24 -8.30 9.77 -0.47
N ILE A 25 -7.89 8.52 -0.25
CA ILE A 25 -6.86 8.20 0.75
C ILE A 25 -5.50 8.29 0.06
N THR A 26 -4.62 9.14 0.59
CA THR A 26 -3.24 9.27 0.07
C THR A 26 -2.36 8.21 0.72
N VAL A 27 -1.56 7.49 -0.09
CA VAL A 27 -0.62 6.47 0.39
C VAL A 27 0.81 6.93 0.14
N THR A 28 1.63 6.91 1.19
CA THR A 28 3.02 7.38 1.15
C THR A 28 4.00 6.28 1.59
N PRO A 29 5.19 6.22 0.98
CA PRO A 29 6.26 5.38 1.50
C PRO A 29 6.88 6.06 2.73
N GLY A 30 7.03 5.31 3.81
CA GLY A 30 7.79 5.73 5.00
C GLY A 30 9.12 4.99 5.12
N ASP A 31 9.63 4.87 6.33
CA ASP A 31 10.94 4.29 6.63
C ASP A 31 11.12 2.89 6.01
N GLY A 32 12.26 2.67 5.36
CA GLY A 32 12.63 1.39 4.75
C GLY A 32 11.88 1.04 3.46
N VAL A 33 10.94 1.87 3.01
CA VAL A 33 10.16 1.68 1.78
C VAL A 33 10.66 2.61 0.68
N ARG A 34 10.95 2.04 -0.50
CA ARG A 34 11.39 2.80 -1.69
C ARG A 34 10.24 3.50 -2.38
N TYR A 35 9.14 2.79 -2.56
CA TYR A 35 7.89 3.30 -3.12
C TYR A 35 6.74 2.35 -2.78
N VAL A 36 5.52 2.86 -2.86
CA VAL A 36 4.26 2.12 -2.65
C VAL A 36 3.28 2.45 -3.78
N VAL A 37 2.47 1.47 -4.16
CA VAL A 37 1.38 1.61 -5.11
C VAL A 37 0.12 0.88 -4.62
N PRO A 38 -1.09 1.40 -4.93
CA PRO A 38 -1.33 2.73 -5.48
C PRO A 38 -1.01 3.84 -4.47
N GLN A 39 -0.79 5.07 -4.96
CA GLN A 39 -0.57 6.25 -4.11
C GLN A 39 -1.87 7.00 -3.76
N ARG A 40 -2.97 6.64 -4.42
CA ARG A 40 -4.32 7.18 -4.18
C ARG A 40 -5.32 6.04 -4.21
N ILE A 41 -6.27 6.06 -3.28
CA ILE A 41 -7.34 5.06 -3.15
C ILE A 41 -8.68 5.78 -3.11
N ALA A 42 -9.61 5.37 -3.96
CA ALA A 42 -10.99 5.83 -3.93
C ALA A 42 -11.85 5.01 -2.95
N GLN A 43 -12.99 5.59 -2.55
CA GLN A 43 -13.96 4.97 -1.65
C GLN A 43 -14.52 3.66 -2.20
N GLY A 44 -14.65 2.65 -1.33
CA GLY A 44 -15.46 1.46 -1.59
C GLY A 44 -14.77 0.35 -2.38
N GLU A 45 -13.50 0.51 -2.73
CA GLU A 45 -12.71 -0.52 -3.41
C GLU A 45 -11.98 -1.43 -2.42
N ASN A 46 -11.84 -2.71 -2.79
CA ASN A 46 -10.90 -3.61 -2.11
C ASN A 46 -9.49 -3.26 -2.59
N VAL A 47 -8.64 -2.87 -1.66
CA VAL A 47 -7.30 -2.37 -1.96
C VAL A 47 -6.26 -3.40 -1.55
N SER A 48 -5.31 -3.67 -2.44
CA SER A 48 -4.06 -4.32 -2.09
C SER A 48 -2.90 -3.36 -2.37
N LEU A 49 -2.19 -2.97 -1.33
CA LEU A 49 -0.97 -2.18 -1.42
C LEU A 49 0.18 -3.08 -1.86
N ALA A 50 1.02 -2.57 -2.73
CA ALA A 50 2.26 -3.20 -3.12
C ALA A 50 3.41 -2.22 -2.93
N PHE A 51 4.51 -2.66 -2.36
CA PHE A 51 5.66 -1.79 -2.14
C PHE A 51 6.97 -2.55 -2.35
N ARG A 52 8.03 -1.78 -2.52
CA ARG A 52 9.39 -2.29 -2.65
C ARG A 52 10.25 -1.69 -1.55
N VAL A 53 11.07 -2.52 -0.91
CA VAL A 53 11.98 -2.04 0.14
C VAL A 53 13.17 -1.29 -0.45
N ALA A 54 13.72 -0.34 0.31
CA ALA A 54 14.86 0.47 -0.12
C ALA A 54 16.17 -0.32 -0.15
N ALA A 55 16.36 -1.25 0.78
CA ALA A 55 17.55 -2.09 0.91
C ALA A 55 17.15 -3.50 1.40
N PRO A 56 18.00 -4.52 1.19
CA PRO A 56 17.79 -5.84 1.79
C PRO A 56 17.77 -5.77 3.31
N SER A 57 16.84 -6.48 3.94
CA SER A 57 16.74 -6.56 5.39
C SER A 57 16.19 -7.91 5.83
N ARG A 58 16.42 -8.26 7.10
CA ARG A 58 15.93 -9.50 7.72
C ARG A 58 15.25 -9.18 9.03
N ASP A 59 14.31 -10.04 9.42
CA ASP A 59 13.60 -10.02 10.69
C ASP A 59 12.99 -8.64 11.00
N ARG A 60 12.29 -8.08 10.01
CA ARG A 60 11.66 -6.75 10.08
C ARG A 60 10.15 -6.86 10.25
N GLU A 61 9.54 -5.81 10.75
CA GLU A 61 8.08 -5.66 10.80
C GLU A 61 7.61 -4.65 9.76
N ILE A 62 6.68 -5.07 8.92
CA ILE A 62 5.97 -4.19 8.00
C ILE A 62 4.77 -3.62 8.74
N GLU A 63 4.59 -2.30 8.69
CA GLU A 63 3.43 -1.61 9.25
C GLU A 63 2.73 -0.77 8.17
N VAL A 64 1.40 -0.84 8.13
CA VAL A 64 0.56 0.12 7.41
C VAL A 64 -0.18 0.97 8.44
N ARG A 65 0.04 2.28 8.40
CA ARG A 65 -0.36 3.22 9.44
C ARG A 65 -1.31 4.28 8.88
N CYS A 66 -2.22 4.76 9.72
CA CYS A 66 -2.99 5.99 9.52
C CYS A 66 -2.63 6.95 10.66
N GLY A 67 -1.71 7.87 10.40
CA GLY A 67 -1.09 8.69 11.45
C GLY A 67 -0.40 7.83 12.53
N GLU A 68 -0.87 7.93 13.77
CA GLU A 68 -0.32 7.19 14.90
C GLU A 68 -0.89 5.76 15.03
N ARG A 69 -2.01 5.46 14.37
CA ARG A 69 -2.68 4.16 14.45
C ARG A 69 -2.08 3.18 13.44
N VAL A 70 -1.67 2.00 13.91
CA VAL A 70 -1.31 0.87 13.05
C VAL A 70 -2.59 0.14 12.63
N LEU A 71 -2.85 0.06 11.33
CA LEU A 71 -4.02 -0.63 10.78
C LEU A 71 -3.72 -2.11 10.47
N LYS A 72 -2.51 -2.39 9.98
CA LYS A 72 -1.98 -3.74 9.78
C LYS A 72 -0.51 -3.78 10.12
N SER A 73 -0.06 -4.88 10.71
CA SER A 73 1.35 -5.21 10.80
C SER A 73 1.59 -6.69 10.51
N ARG A 74 2.80 -7.00 10.05
CA ARG A 74 3.26 -8.38 9.81
C ARG A 74 4.78 -8.43 9.89
N LYS A 75 5.30 -9.47 10.53
CA LYS A 75 6.74 -9.76 10.56
C LYS A 75 7.17 -10.52 9.32
N GLU A 76 8.30 -10.11 8.75
CA GLU A 76 8.90 -10.74 7.59
C GLU A 76 10.38 -11.05 7.83
N THR A 77 10.72 -12.33 7.66
CA THR A 77 12.08 -12.84 7.91
C THR A 77 13.09 -12.30 6.90
N ARG A 78 12.67 -12.02 5.66
CA ARG A 78 13.55 -11.50 4.61
C ARG A 78 12.79 -10.57 3.68
N LEU A 79 13.38 -9.41 3.41
CA LEU A 79 12.91 -8.44 2.44
C LEU A 79 14.05 -8.12 1.47
N HIS A 80 13.73 -8.04 0.18
CA HIS A 80 14.71 -7.76 -0.86
C HIS A 80 14.15 -6.76 -1.87
N PRO A 81 14.94 -5.75 -2.31
CA PRO A 81 14.46 -4.75 -3.27
C PRO A 81 14.09 -5.34 -4.64
N ALA A 82 14.52 -6.55 -4.99
CA ALA A 82 14.08 -7.17 -6.25
C ALA A 82 12.61 -7.65 -6.18
N GLU A 83 12.09 -7.91 -4.99
CA GLU A 83 10.77 -8.52 -4.76
C GLU A 83 9.74 -7.44 -4.41
N MET A 84 8.49 -7.60 -4.86
CA MET A 84 7.38 -6.76 -4.40
C MET A 84 6.71 -7.40 -3.19
N VAL A 85 6.48 -6.59 -2.16
CA VAL A 85 5.73 -6.99 -0.98
C VAL A 85 4.30 -6.53 -1.15
N TRP A 86 3.35 -7.41 -0.84
CA TRP A 86 1.93 -7.15 -1.00
C TRP A 86 1.22 -7.19 0.35
N VAL A 87 0.41 -6.17 0.63
CA VAL A 87 -0.44 -6.09 1.82
C VAL A 87 -1.87 -5.87 1.36
N ASP A 88 -2.71 -6.86 1.57
CA ASP A 88 -4.15 -6.70 1.36
C ASP A 88 -4.72 -5.80 2.46
N MET A 89 -5.44 -4.75 2.11
CA MET A 89 -6.11 -3.84 3.05
C MET A 89 -7.61 -4.08 3.13
N GLY A 90 -8.18 -4.88 2.22
CA GLY A 90 -9.62 -5.03 2.10
C GLY A 90 -10.30 -3.71 1.71
N ARG A 91 -11.53 -3.52 2.16
CA ARG A 91 -12.32 -2.31 1.90
C ARG A 91 -11.91 -1.21 2.87
N LEU A 92 -11.55 -0.05 2.32
CA LEU A 92 -11.23 1.15 3.10
C LEU A 92 -12.33 2.21 2.94
N ASP A 93 -12.60 2.94 4.02
CA ASP A 93 -13.52 4.09 4.02
C ASP A 93 -12.73 5.40 4.16
N PRO A 94 -12.72 6.27 3.13
CA PRO A 94 -12.04 7.56 3.18
C PRO A 94 -12.64 8.57 4.19
N ASN A 95 -13.72 8.23 4.89
CA ASN A 95 -14.22 9.04 6.01
C ASN A 95 -13.59 8.68 7.36
N GLU A 96 -13.01 7.48 7.48
CA GLU A 96 -12.28 7.05 8.67
C GLU A 96 -10.76 7.19 8.49
N ILE A 97 -10.28 7.04 7.26
CA ILE A 97 -8.85 7.00 6.95
C ILE A 97 -8.53 8.09 5.92
N ASP A 98 -7.81 9.11 6.36
CA ASP A 98 -7.41 10.22 5.49
C ASP A 98 -6.11 9.93 4.72
N SER A 99 -5.19 9.20 5.36
CA SER A 99 -3.88 8.88 4.80
C SER A 99 -3.34 7.55 5.28
N LEU A 100 -2.51 6.94 4.45
CA LEU A 100 -1.79 5.72 4.75
C LEU A 100 -0.29 5.92 4.56
N GLU A 101 0.48 5.30 5.43
CA GLU A 101 1.94 5.25 5.35
C GLU A 101 2.40 3.80 5.53
N VAL A 102 3.29 3.33 4.66
CA VAL A 102 3.89 1.99 4.76
C VAL A 102 5.33 2.11 5.26
N ARG A 103 5.65 1.40 6.35
CA ARG A 103 7.01 1.37 6.94
C ARG A 103 7.52 -0.05 7.09
N VAL A 104 8.84 -0.17 7.13
CA VAL A 104 9.59 -1.37 7.51
C VAL A 104 10.47 -1.02 8.72
N LYS A 105 10.14 -1.60 9.88
CA LYS A 105 10.85 -1.43 11.15
C LYS A 105 11.80 -2.58 11.43
#